data_AF-A0A378IZ44-F1
#
_entry.id   AF-A0A378IZ44-F1
#
_cell.length_a   1.000
_cell.length_b   1.000
_cell.length_c   1.000
_cell.angle_alpha   90.00
_cell.angle_beta   90.00
_cell.angle_gamma   90.00
#
_symmetry.space_group_name_H-M   'P 1'
#
loop_
_entity.id
_entity.type
_entity.pdbx_description
1 polymer ?
#
loop_
_entity_poly.entity_id
_entity_poly.type
_entity_poly.pdbx_seq_one_letter_code
_entity_poly.pdbx_strand_id
1 'polypeptide(L)'
;MSNFLQAAKIILARRIKQIRNDSVSADAGLTNRAITFFSLGLLGRDKALSATKQDLDDDLLSELNNVQDGESDEATLETLKVLISKYKNSAKMASSKKGYDEGTSGPALQAVMTLLDDIYTKLEDAEKEGVKLLDTPDDDMPLNVYRYQTIRYLAQKVEDAGNQSLINKLLQNPKISSCHELAEEKEKLLIANLKQCEENIRELDDFEEIARREAERAKKAKEERHDEDIDEVENPKPNKILVEKKPVDYPALRKKSVLSSLKTLKEENEALCIRFGPKISLPVSLAFFTSLNIALPTFKPGPGYLQECAEAAVTGINPPEVAHVSSCAL
;
A
#
# COMPACT_ATOMS: atom_id res chain seq x y z
N MET A 1 14.77 -1.31 3.99
CA MET A 1 13.35 -1.38 4.34
C MET A 1 12.66 -2.14 3.23
N SER A 2 11.80 -3.10 3.54
CA SER A 2 10.92 -3.73 2.55
C SER A 2 9.67 -2.89 2.35
N ASN A 3 9.03 -3.04 1.19
CA ASN A 3 7.75 -2.39 0.91
C ASN A 3 6.66 -2.84 1.91
N PHE A 4 6.70 -4.11 2.34
CA PHE A 4 5.81 -4.64 3.37
C PHE A 4 6.00 -3.92 4.70
N LEU A 5 7.23 -3.83 5.23
CA LEU A 5 7.48 -3.17 6.52
C LEU A 5 7.05 -1.70 6.47
N GLN A 6 7.35 -1.00 5.38
CA GLN A 6 6.96 0.39 5.21
C GLN A 6 5.43 0.56 5.25
N ALA A 7 4.68 -0.27 4.51
CA ALA A 7 3.23 -0.24 4.51
C ALA A 7 2.64 -0.63 5.88
N ALA A 8 3.16 -1.68 6.50
CA ALA A 8 2.76 -2.15 7.82
C ALA A 8 2.93 -1.07 8.88
N LYS A 9 4.08 -0.39 8.94
CA LYS A 9 4.33 0.71 9.89
C LYS A 9 3.27 1.81 9.78
N ILE A 10 2.90 2.22 8.57
CA ILE A 10 1.91 3.28 8.34
C ILE A 10 0.52 2.85 8.86
N ILE A 11 0.11 1.62 8.56
CA ILE A 11 -1.21 1.09 8.93
C ILE A 11 -1.28 0.87 10.44
N LEU A 12 -0.27 0.22 11.02
CA LEU A 12 -0.18 -0.02 12.45
C LEU A 12 -0.15 1.29 13.22
N ALA A 13 0.69 2.25 12.83
CA ALA A 13 0.77 3.54 13.50
C ALA A 13 -0.57 4.29 13.48
N ARG A 14 -1.30 4.23 12.37
CA ARG A 14 -2.64 4.82 12.27
C ARG A 14 -3.64 4.15 13.20
N ARG A 15 -3.68 2.81 13.26
CA ARG A 15 -4.59 2.08 14.16
C ARG A 15 -4.25 2.25 15.63
N ILE A 16 -2.97 2.22 16.00
CA ILE A 16 -2.54 2.46 17.39
C ILE A 16 -2.87 3.90 17.81
N LYS A 17 -2.64 4.90 16.95
CA LYS A 17 -3.08 6.28 17.20
C LYS A 17 -4.59 6.40 17.37
N GLN A 18 -5.37 5.65 16.60
CA GLN A 18 -6.82 5.61 16.75
C GLN A 18 -7.22 5.08 18.13
N ILE A 19 -6.65 3.95 18.56
CA ILE A 19 -6.89 3.36 19.90
C ILE A 19 -6.60 4.38 21.01
N ARG A 20 -5.44 5.06 20.91
CA ARG A 20 -5.04 6.10 21.85
C ARG A 20 -6.03 7.28 21.86
N ASN A 21 -6.42 7.78 20.68
CA ASN A 21 -7.32 8.91 20.56
C ASN A 21 -8.74 8.59 21.05
N ASP A 22 -9.22 7.37 20.83
CA ASP A 22 -10.50 6.89 21.36
C ASP A 22 -10.44 6.81 22.89
N SER A 23 -9.31 6.38 23.45
CA SER A 23 -9.04 6.37 24.90
C SER A 23 -9.09 7.79 25.49
N VAL A 24 -8.40 8.76 24.88
CA VAL A 24 -8.40 10.18 25.30
C VAL A 24 -9.80 10.79 25.20
N SER A 25 -10.51 10.51 24.10
CA SER A 25 -11.87 11.02 23.88
C SER A 25 -12.86 10.47 24.92
N ALA A 26 -12.72 9.20 25.30
CA ALA A 26 -13.52 8.58 26.35
C ALA A 26 -13.24 9.21 27.73
N ASP A 27 -12.02 9.64 28.02
CA ASP A 27 -11.67 10.35 29.26
C ASP A 27 -12.26 11.79 29.29
N ALA A 28 -12.42 12.43 28.14
CA ALA A 28 -12.98 13.77 27.99
C ALA A 28 -14.52 13.82 27.91
N GLY A 29 -15.18 12.69 27.59
CA GLY A 29 -16.61 12.61 27.33
C GLY A 29 -17.52 13.04 28.49
N LEU A 30 -18.58 13.78 28.16
CA LEU A 30 -19.58 14.30 29.12
C LEU A 30 -20.28 13.22 29.93
N THR A 31 -20.49 12.03 29.37
CA THR A 31 -21.08 10.87 30.05
C THR A 31 -20.21 10.36 31.19
N ASN A 32 -18.88 10.29 31.01
CA ASN A 32 -17.97 9.95 32.11
C ASN A 32 -17.91 11.05 33.17
N ARG A 33 -17.92 12.33 32.77
CA ARG A 33 -18.02 13.45 33.73
C ARG A 33 -19.31 13.41 34.55
N ALA A 34 -20.45 13.08 33.93
CA ALA A 34 -21.74 12.99 34.61
C ALA A 34 -21.84 11.75 35.53
N ILE A 35 -21.35 10.59 35.12
CA ILE A 35 -21.36 9.36 35.93
C ILE A 35 -20.42 9.52 37.14
N THR A 36 -19.26 10.15 36.99
CA THR A 36 -18.35 10.42 38.11
C THR A 36 -18.92 11.44 39.11
N PHE A 37 -19.83 12.32 38.66
CA PHE A 37 -20.44 13.36 39.48
C PHE A 37 -21.71 12.90 40.22
N PHE A 38 -22.53 12.04 39.59
CA PHE A 38 -23.79 11.54 40.17
C PHE A 38 -23.69 10.18 40.85
N SER A 39 -22.64 9.39 40.60
CA SER A 39 -22.35 8.18 41.36
C SER A 39 -21.20 8.45 42.34
N LEU A 40 -21.40 8.10 43.61
CA LEU A 40 -20.41 8.13 44.69
C LEU A 40 -19.14 7.33 44.30
N GLY A 41 -18.23 7.93 43.54
CA GLY A 41 -16.81 7.57 43.38
C GLY A 41 -16.44 6.17 42.86
N LEU A 42 -17.38 5.28 42.56
CA LEU A 42 -17.12 3.84 42.41
C LEU A 42 -17.35 3.25 40.99
N LEU A 43 -17.86 4.02 40.03
CA LEU A 43 -18.18 3.53 38.67
C LEU A 43 -17.59 4.41 37.53
N GLY A 44 -16.60 5.24 37.85
CA GLY A 44 -15.88 6.05 36.87
C GLY A 44 -14.72 5.30 36.21
N ARG A 45 -14.41 5.63 34.96
CA ARG A 45 -13.18 5.19 34.28
C ARG A 45 -11.95 5.64 35.09
N ASP A 46 -11.06 4.71 35.41
CA ASP A 46 -9.80 5.01 36.10
C ASP A 46 -8.86 5.79 35.17
N LYS A 47 -8.80 7.11 35.36
CA LYS A 47 -7.99 8.01 34.53
C LYS A 47 -6.49 7.72 34.60
N ALA A 48 -5.98 7.29 35.75
CA ALA A 48 -4.56 6.98 35.89
C ALA A 48 -4.21 5.68 35.13
N LEU A 49 -5.10 4.69 35.17
CA LEU A 49 -4.95 3.48 34.35
C LEU A 49 -5.09 3.79 32.86
N SER A 50 -6.04 4.65 32.48
CA SER A 50 -6.21 5.11 31.11
C SER A 50 -4.96 5.81 30.58
N ALA A 51 -4.39 6.75 31.35
CA ALA A 51 -3.14 7.43 31.02
C ALA A 51 -1.97 6.44 30.88
N THR A 52 -1.83 5.47 31.79
CA THR A 52 -0.80 4.43 31.67
C THR A 52 -0.91 3.64 30.36
N LYS A 53 -2.13 3.34 29.91
CA LYS A 53 -2.35 2.63 28.63
C LYS A 53 -2.04 3.53 27.44
N GLN A 54 -2.34 4.82 27.52
CA GLN A 54 -1.98 5.80 26.48
C GLN A 54 -0.46 5.96 26.37
N ASP A 55 0.26 6.00 27.49
CA ASP A 55 1.72 6.03 27.51
C ASP A 55 2.31 4.76 26.87
N LEU A 56 1.72 3.59 27.15
CA LEU A 56 2.10 2.34 26.49
C LEU A 56 1.83 2.36 24.96
N ASP A 57 0.74 2.97 24.51
CA ASP A 57 0.46 3.15 23.08
C ASP A 57 1.47 4.11 22.42
N ASP A 58 1.88 5.18 23.12
CA ASP A 58 2.91 6.12 22.66
C ASP A 58 4.30 5.46 22.59
N ASP A 59 4.66 4.66 23.59
CA ASP A 59 5.89 3.87 23.61
C ASP A 59 5.89 2.83 22.48
N LEU A 60 4.76 2.16 22.23
CA LEU A 60 4.59 1.22 21.11
C LEU A 60 4.80 1.92 19.77
N LEU A 61 4.24 3.12 19.58
CA LEU A 61 4.45 3.91 18.37
C LEU A 61 5.93 4.28 18.17
N SER A 62 6.63 4.61 19.27
CA SER A 62 8.05 4.92 19.25
C SER A 62 8.88 3.69 18.86
N GLU A 63 8.66 2.53 19.50
CA GLU A 63 9.35 1.29 19.17
C GLU A 63 9.04 0.80 17.74
N LEU A 64 7.78 0.94 17.29
CA LEU A 64 7.35 0.57 15.93
C LEU A 64 8.15 1.31 14.85
N ASN A 65 8.44 2.59 15.04
CA ASN A 65 9.21 3.37 14.07
C ASN A 65 10.64 2.84 13.91
N ASN A 66 11.20 2.28 15.00
CA ASN A 66 12.58 1.79 15.04
C ASN A 66 12.75 0.34 14.54
N VAL A 67 11.65 -0.40 14.33
CA VAL A 67 11.68 -1.75 13.76
C VAL A 67 12.42 -1.76 12.43
N GLN A 68 13.34 -2.69 12.25
CA GLN A 68 14.07 -2.91 10.99
C GLN A 68 13.51 -4.15 10.28
N ASP A 69 13.89 -4.31 9.01
CA ASP A 69 13.56 -5.53 8.28
C ASP A 69 14.15 -6.75 8.97
N GLY A 70 13.40 -7.85 8.99
CA GLY A 70 13.93 -9.17 9.25
C GLY A 70 14.66 -9.74 8.01
N GLU A 71 15.01 -11.03 8.09
CA GLU A 71 15.57 -11.76 6.94
C GLU A 71 14.56 -11.95 5.80
N SER A 72 13.26 -11.91 6.14
CA SER A 72 12.12 -11.94 5.22
C SER A 72 10.96 -11.09 5.77
N ASP A 73 9.97 -10.84 4.94
CA ASP A 73 8.73 -10.19 5.36
C ASP A 73 7.94 -11.05 6.36
N GLU A 74 8.05 -12.38 6.31
CA GLU A 74 7.49 -13.29 7.33
C GLU A 74 8.17 -13.09 8.70
N ALA A 75 9.50 -13.02 8.73
CA ALA A 75 10.24 -12.75 9.96
C ALA A 75 9.93 -11.34 10.51
N THR A 76 9.71 -10.39 9.61
CA THR A 76 9.28 -9.03 9.93
C THR A 76 7.87 -9.02 10.53
N LEU A 77 6.92 -9.78 9.96
CA LEU A 77 5.57 -9.97 10.50
C LEU A 77 5.62 -10.47 11.94
N GLU A 78 6.37 -11.54 12.21
CA GLU A 78 6.49 -12.11 13.54
C GLU A 78 7.14 -11.13 14.53
N THR A 79 8.15 -10.36 14.08
CA THR A 79 8.75 -9.29 14.90
C THR A 79 7.73 -8.23 15.31
N LEU A 80 6.90 -7.77 14.37
CA LEU A 80 5.83 -6.81 14.64
C LEU A 80 4.76 -7.38 15.60
N LYS A 81 4.39 -8.66 15.44
CA LYS A 81 3.42 -9.34 16.33
C LYS A 81 3.95 -9.48 17.75
N VAL A 82 5.23 -9.85 17.90
CA VAL A 82 5.90 -9.92 19.21
C VAL A 82 5.90 -8.54 19.87
N LEU A 83 6.20 -7.48 19.11
CA LEU A 83 6.18 -6.11 19.61
C LEU A 83 4.78 -5.72 20.11
N ILE A 84 3.72 -5.91 19.31
CA ILE A 84 2.34 -5.58 19.71
C ILE A 84 1.92 -6.40 20.94
N SER A 85 2.26 -7.70 20.97
CA SER A 85 1.95 -8.61 22.08
C SER A 85 2.62 -8.18 23.39
N LYS A 86 3.88 -7.71 23.35
CA LYS A 86 4.59 -7.14 24.52
C LYS A 86 3.79 -6.01 25.16
N TYR A 87 3.29 -5.07 24.35
CA TYR A 87 2.51 -3.92 24.85
C TYR A 87 1.10 -4.30 25.30
N LYS A 88 0.44 -5.23 24.59
CA LYS A 88 -0.84 -5.82 25.02
C LYS A 88 -0.72 -6.47 26.40
N ASN A 89 0.32 -7.27 26.62
CA ASN A 89 0.58 -7.92 27.90
C ASN A 89 0.91 -6.90 29.00
N SER A 90 1.63 -5.83 28.67
CA SER A 90 1.92 -4.74 29.61
C SER A 90 0.65 -4.00 30.05
N ALA A 91 -0.24 -3.69 29.11
CA ALA A 91 -1.54 -3.08 29.39
C ALA A 91 -2.44 -4.01 30.24
N LYS A 92 -2.41 -5.31 29.96
CA LYS A 92 -3.09 -6.34 30.77
C LYS A 92 -2.57 -6.34 32.21
N MET A 93 -1.25 -6.40 32.40
CA MET A 93 -0.64 -6.37 33.73
C MET A 93 -1.00 -5.09 34.51
N ALA A 94 -0.98 -3.93 33.84
CA ALA A 94 -1.39 -2.66 34.46
C ALA A 94 -2.86 -2.70 34.94
N SER A 95 -3.73 -3.33 34.15
CA SER A 95 -5.15 -3.48 34.50
C SER A 95 -5.35 -4.46 35.66
N SER A 96 -4.71 -5.63 35.59
CA SER A 96 -4.82 -6.67 36.63
C SER A 96 -4.29 -6.20 37.99
N LYS A 97 -3.24 -5.36 38.02
CA LYS A 97 -2.73 -4.72 39.27
C LYS A 97 -3.79 -3.88 39.99
N LYS A 98 -4.78 -3.38 39.26
CA LYS A 98 -5.89 -2.58 39.80
C LYS A 98 -7.21 -3.37 39.90
N GLY A 99 -7.17 -4.69 39.66
CA GLY A 99 -8.35 -5.55 39.72
C GLY A 99 -9.29 -5.44 38.51
N TYR A 100 -8.85 -4.84 37.40
CA TYR A 100 -9.62 -4.77 36.16
C TYR A 100 -9.20 -5.89 35.19
N ASP A 101 -10.12 -6.25 34.29
CA ASP A 101 -9.79 -7.02 33.08
C ASP A 101 -9.00 -6.13 32.09
N GLU A 102 -8.65 -6.68 30.91
CA GLU A 102 -7.85 -5.98 29.90
C GLU A 102 -8.51 -4.67 29.39
N GLY A 103 -9.80 -4.48 29.65
CA GLY A 103 -10.61 -3.39 29.13
C GLY A 103 -10.67 -3.41 27.61
N THR A 104 -10.88 -2.24 27.00
CA THR A 104 -10.98 -2.11 25.53
C THR A 104 -9.62 -2.20 24.82
N SER A 105 -8.51 -1.95 25.51
CA SER A 105 -7.16 -1.96 24.90
C SER A 105 -6.68 -3.35 24.49
N GLY A 106 -6.96 -4.38 25.30
CA GLY A 106 -6.56 -5.77 25.00
C GLY A 106 -7.14 -6.28 23.68
N PRO A 107 -8.48 -6.26 23.51
CA PRO A 107 -9.12 -6.61 22.24
C PRO A 107 -8.70 -5.72 21.07
N ALA A 108 -8.46 -4.43 21.30
CA ALA A 108 -8.06 -3.51 20.24
C ALA A 108 -6.65 -3.85 19.69
N LEU A 109 -5.66 -4.09 20.56
CA LEU A 109 -4.32 -4.52 20.13
C LEU A 109 -4.35 -5.92 19.51
N GLN A 110 -5.25 -6.81 19.95
CA GLN A 110 -5.46 -8.09 19.28
C GLN A 110 -5.99 -7.90 17.85
N ALA A 111 -6.94 -6.99 17.64
CA ALA A 111 -7.46 -6.68 16.32
C ALA A 111 -6.38 -6.08 15.40
N VAL A 112 -5.44 -5.31 15.95
CA VAL A 112 -4.26 -4.82 15.20
C VAL A 112 -3.36 -5.98 14.74
N MET A 113 -3.14 -6.99 15.58
CA MET A 113 -2.40 -8.19 15.17
C MET A 113 -3.12 -8.96 14.07
N THR A 114 -4.43 -9.18 14.21
CA THR A 114 -5.25 -9.87 13.20
C THR A 114 -5.25 -9.12 11.87
N LEU A 115 -5.37 -7.78 11.89
CA LEU A 115 -5.25 -6.96 10.69
C LEU A 115 -3.90 -7.17 9.99
N LEU A 116 -2.82 -7.28 10.75
CA LEU A 116 -1.49 -7.50 10.19
C LEU A 116 -1.36 -8.90 9.55
N ASP A 117 -1.89 -9.94 10.20
CA ASP A 117 -1.95 -11.30 9.64
C ASP A 117 -2.80 -11.34 8.36
N ASP A 118 -3.96 -10.68 8.36
CA ASP A 118 -4.86 -10.61 7.20
C ASP A 118 -4.23 -9.87 6.02
N ILE A 119 -3.48 -8.78 6.27
CA ILE A 119 -2.72 -8.07 5.24
C ILE A 119 -1.66 -8.98 4.66
N TYR A 120 -0.84 -9.63 5.49
CA TYR A 120 0.22 -10.52 5.01
C TYR A 120 -0.34 -11.67 4.17
N THR A 121 -1.40 -12.32 4.65
CA THR A 121 -2.12 -13.39 3.92
C THR A 121 -2.63 -12.88 2.57
N LYS A 122 -3.18 -11.66 2.52
CA LYS A 122 -3.66 -11.05 1.28
C LYS A 122 -2.53 -10.83 0.25
N LEU A 123 -1.33 -10.51 0.72
CA LEU A 123 -0.15 -10.36 -0.14
C LEU A 123 0.32 -11.72 -0.64
N GLU A 124 0.41 -12.74 0.23
CA GLU A 124 0.75 -14.11 -0.18
C GLU A 124 -0.22 -14.66 -1.24
N ASP A 125 -1.52 -14.39 -1.08
CA ASP A 125 -2.52 -14.83 -2.05
C ASP A 125 -2.33 -14.14 -3.41
N ALA A 126 -2.01 -12.85 -3.42
CA ALA A 126 -1.64 -12.15 -4.65
C ALA A 126 -0.35 -12.73 -5.28
N GLU A 127 0.63 -13.16 -4.48
CA GLU A 127 1.83 -13.81 -5.03
C GLU A 127 1.53 -15.13 -5.73
N LYS A 128 0.57 -15.90 -5.21
CA LYS A 128 0.10 -17.14 -5.86
C LYS A 128 -0.56 -16.86 -7.22
N GLU A 129 -1.07 -15.66 -7.46
CA GLU A 129 -1.61 -15.22 -8.76
C GLU A 129 -0.52 -14.79 -9.76
N GLY A 130 0.73 -14.69 -9.29
CA GLY A 130 1.93 -14.52 -10.12
C GLY A 130 2.51 -13.11 -10.14
N VAL A 131 2.21 -12.28 -9.14
CA VAL A 131 2.93 -11.01 -8.90
C VAL A 131 3.92 -11.16 -7.75
N LYS A 132 4.99 -10.36 -7.69
CA LYS A 132 5.89 -10.36 -6.52
C LYS A 132 5.66 -9.12 -5.66
N LEU A 133 5.23 -9.31 -4.41
CA LEU A 133 4.90 -8.23 -3.46
C LEU A 133 5.69 -8.35 -2.16
N LEU A 134 5.93 -9.56 -1.68
CA LEU A 134 6.72 -9.85 -0.49
C LEU A 134 8.21 -9.96 -0.85
N ASP A 135 9.04 -9.67 0.14
CA ASP A 135 10.50 -9.62 0.03
C ASP A 135 10.96 -8.71 -1.11
N THR A 136 10.27 -7.57 -1.26
CA THR A 136 10.59 -6.53 -2.24
C THR A 136 11.19 -5.31 -1.53
N PRO A 137 12.30 -4.76 -2.03
CA PRO A 137 12.92 -3.60 -1.42
C PRO A 137 12.08 -2.35 -1.65
N ASP A 138 12.03 -1.48 -0.65
CA ASP A 138 11.57 -0.08 -0.74
C ASP A 138 12.73 0.75 -1.29
N ASP A 139 12.82 0.78 -2.62
CA ASP A 139 13.78 1.57 -3.38
C ASP A 139 13.08 2.39 -4.49
N ASP A 140 13.83 3.29 -5.12
CA ASP A 140 13.31 4.18 -6.16
C ASP A 140 13.11 3.47 -7.52
N MET A 141 13.27 2.14 -7.60
CA MET A 141 13.04 1.42 -8.85
C MET A 141 11.56 1.51 -9.22
N PRO A 142 11.23 1.88 -10.48
CA PRO A 142 9.84 2.13 -10.85
C PRO A 142 8.87 0.98 -10.54
N LEU A 143 9.33 -0.26 -10.71
CA LEU A 143 8.52 -1.44 -10.41
C LEU A 143 8.26 -1.62 -8.92
N ASN A 144 9.24 -1.32 -8.07
CA ASN A 144 9.09 -1.41 -6.61
C ASN A 144 8.17 -0.31 -6.07
N VAL A 145 8.25 0.91 -6.63
CA VAL A 145 7.27 1.96 -6.34
C VAL A 145 5.85 1.53 -6.71
N TYR A 146 5.66 0.84 -7.85
CA TYR A 146 4.36 0.29 -8.23
C TYR A 146 3.90 -0.81 -7.25
N ARG A 147 4.77 -1.77 -6.92
CA ARG A 147 4.49 -2.83 -5.93
C ARG A 147 4.09 -2.25 -4.58
N TYR A 148 4.79 -1.23 -4.10
CA TYR A 148 4.45 -0.55 -2.85
C TYR A 148 3.02 0.01 -2.86
N GLN A 149 2.62 0.69 -3.95
CA GLN A 149 1.25 1.21 -4.05
C GLN A 149 0.20 0.09 -4.18
N THR A 150 0.55 -1.04 -4.81
CA THR A 150 -0.29 -2.24 -4.83
C THR A 150 -0.48 -2.81 -3.42
N ILE A 151 0.59 -2.94 -2.63
CA ILE A 151 0.53 -3.37 -1.22
C ILE A 151 -0.39 -2.44 -0.43
N ARG A 152 -0.23 -1.12 -0.59
CA ARG A 152 -1.10 -0.13 0.08
C ARG A 152 -2.57 -0.28 -0.29
N TYR A 153 -2.88 -0.53 -1.56
CA TYR A 153 -4.25 -0.75 -2.02
C TYR A 153 -4.85 -2.01 -1.38
N LEU A 154 -4.14 -3.13 -1.44
CA LEU A 154 -4.60 -4.41 -0.87
C LEU A 154 -4.79 -4.31 0.64
N ALA A 155 -3.86 -3.66 1.33
CA ALA A 155 -3.94 -3.51 2.77
C ALA A 155 -5.10 -2.61 3.21
N GLN A 156 -5.41 -1.54 2.46
CA GLN A 156 -6.61 -0.74 2.69
C GLN A 156 -7.89 -1.56 2.47
N LYS A 157 -7.92 -2.44 1.48
CA LYS A 157 -9.07 -3.32 1.24
C LYS A 157 -9.32 -4.29 2.40
N VAL A 158 -8.25 -4.86 2.98
CA VAL A 158 -8.35 -5.69 4.19
C VAL A 158 -8.89 -4.85 5.36
N GLU A 159 -8.36 -3.63 5.53
CA GLU A 159 -8.80 -2.72 6.58
C GLU A 159 -10.29 -2.36 6.46
N ASP A 160 -10.75 -2.09 5.23
CA ASP A 160 -12.15 -1.78 4.93
C ASP A 160 -13.04 -2.99 5.21
N ALA A 161 -12.63 -4.21 4.83
CA ALA A 161 -13.35 -5.45 5.10
C ALA A 161 -13.52 -5.71 6.61
N GLY A 162 -12.49 -5.47 7.42
CA GLY A 162 -12.58 -5.59 8.88
C GLY A 162 -13.59 -4.63 9.52
N ASN A 163 -13.83 -3.47 8.90
CA ASN A 163 -14.83 -2.49 9.35
C ASN A 163 -16.28 -2.82 8.90
N GLN A 164 -16.49 -3.84 8.06
CA GLN A 164 -17.78 -4.15 7.41
C GLN A 164 -18.85 -4.79 8.32
N SER A 165 -18.64 -4.99 9.62
CA SER A 165 -19.71 -5.54 10.50
C SER A 165 -21.01 -4.69 10.49
N LEU A 166 -20.90 -3.39 10.20
CA LEU A 166 -22.04 -2.48 9.98
C LEU A 166 -22.49 -2.41 8.51
N ILE A 167 -21.57 -2.58 7.57
CA ILE A 167 -21.83 -2.46 6.12
C ILE A 167 -22.44 -3.76 5.56
N ASN A 168 -22.14 -4.92 6.15
CA ASN A 168 -22.72 -6.22 5.80
C ASN A 168 -24.25 -6.26 6.02
N LYS A 169 -24.79 -5.42 6.91
CA LYS A 169 -26.24 -5.22 7.05
C LYS A 169 -26.83 -4.35 5.93
N LEU A 170 -26.03 -3.50 5.29
CA LEU A 170 -26.41 -2.73 4.10
C LEU A 170 -26.24 -3.57 2.82
N LEU A 171 -25.17 -4.35 2.72
CA LEU A 171 -24.74 -5.12 1.54
C LEU A 171 -25.68 -6.27 1.11
N GLN A 172 -26.61 -6.69 1.96
CA GLN A 172 -27.67 -7.65 1.58
C GLN A 172 -28.68 -7.08 0.55
N ASN A 173 -28.56 -5.80 0.21
CA ASN A 173 -29.34 -5.20 -0.87
C ASN A 173 -28.67 -5.52 -2.24
N PRO A 174 -29.38 -6.13 -3.21
CA PRO A 174 -28.83 -6.46 -4.53
C PRO A 174 -28.29 -5.25 -5.31
N LYS A 175 -28.62 -4.01 -4.92
CA LYS A 175 -28.04 -2.78 -5.49
C LYS A 175 -26.63 -2.49 -4.96
N ILE A 176 -26.26 -3.02 -3.80
CA ILE A 176 -24.94 -2.86 -3.16
C ILE A 176 -24.01 -4.04 -3.52
N SER A 177 -24.56 -5.19 -3.95
CA SER A 177 -23.80 -6.28 -4.61
C SER A 177 -22.86 -5.77 -5.71
N SER A 178 -23.35 -4.82 -6.52
CA SER A 178 -22.56 -4.20 -7.59
C SER A 178 -21.30 -3.45 -7.12
N CYS A 179 -21.28 -2.97 -5.87
CA CYS A 179 -20.12 -2.28 -5.30
C CYS A 179 -19.06 -3.29 -4.82
N HIS A 180 -19.49 -4.44 -4.29
CA HIS A 180 -18.58 -5.52 -3.92
C HIS A 180 -17.96 -6.15 -5.17
N GLU A 181 -18.78 -6.47 -6.17
CA GLU A 181 -18.33 -6.93 -7.48
C GLU A 181 -17.34 -5.95 -8.12
N LEU A 182 -17.64 -4.64 -8.09
CA LEU A 182 -16.70 -3.62 -8.58
C LEU A 182 -15.37 -3.63 -7.82
N ALA A 183 -15.38 -3.79 -6.50
CA ALA A 183 -14.17 -3.83 -5.69
C ALA A 183 -13.33 -5.11 -5.93
N GLU A 184 -13.98 -6.23 -6.27
CA GLU A 184 -13.29 -7.46 -6.71
C GLU A 184 -12.70 -7.29 -8.10
N GLU A 185 -13.46 -6.76 -9.06
CA GLU A 185 -12.99 -6.54 -10.43
C GLU A 185 -11.83 -5.53 -10.49
N LYS A 186 -11.87 -4.48 -9.66
CA LYS A 186 -10.74 -3.55 -9.51
C LYS A 186 -9.47 -4.22 -8.98
N GLU A 187 -9.62 -5.17 -8.05
CA GLU A 187 -8.47 -5.91 -7.54
C GLU A 187 -7.90 -6.85 -8.61
N LYS A 188 -8.75 -7.64 -9.28
CA LYS A 188 -8.31 -8.50 -10.39
C LYS A 188 -7.60 -7.71 -11.48
N LEU A 189 -8.15 -6.54 -11.84
CA LEU A 189 -7.54 -5.61 -12.77
C LEU A 189 -6.14 -5.18 -12.32
N LEU A 190 -5.99 -4.77 -11.05
CA LEU A 190 -4.70 -4.37 -10.48
C LEU A 190 -3.67 -5.50 -10.55
N ILE A 191 -4.03 -6.71 -10.11
CA ILE A 191 -3.13 -7.87 -10.10
C ILE A 191 -2.74 -8.27 -11.52
N ALA A 192 -3.70 -8.34 -12.45
CA ALA A 192 -3.44 -8.66 -13.85
C ALA A 192 -2.52 -7.61 -14.51
N ASN A 193 -2.76 -6.32 -14.26
CA ASN A 193 -1.93 -5.25 -14.81
C ASN A 193 -0.50 -5.28 -14.26
N LEU A 194 -0.33 -5.46 -12.94
CA LEU A 194 1.00 -5.58 -12.35
C LEU A 194 1.74 -6.81 -12.89
N LYS A 195 1.06 -7.96 -13.01
CA LYS A 195 1.65 -9.18 -13.58
C LYS A 195 2.18 -8.95 -15.00
N GLN A 196 1.36 -8.36 -15.88
CA GLN A 196 1.80 -8.02 -17.23
C GLN A 196 2.99 -7.05 -17.21
N CYS A 197 2.99 -6.09 -16.29
CA CYS A 197 4.10 -5.16 -16.12
C CYS A 197 5.39 -5.90 -15.71
N GLU A 198 5.32 -6.84 -14.77
CA GLU A 198 6.47 -7.64 -14.34
C GLU A 198 7.01 -8.52 -15.47
N GLU A 199 6.13 -9.12 -16.27
CA GLU A 199 6.51 -9.89 -17.47
C GLU A 199 7.25 -9.01 -18.49
N ASN A 200 6.73 -7.82 -18.80
CA ASN A 200 7.38 -6.89 -19.71
C ASN A 200 8.75 -6.43 -19.19
N ILE A 201 8.90 -6.23 -17.88
CA ILE A 201 10.19 -5.89 -17.28
C ILE A 201 11.16 -7.08 -17.38
N ARG A 202 10.70 -8.31 -17.10
CA ARG A 202 11.54 -9.51 -17.25
C ARG A 202 12.09 -9.66 -18.67
N GLU A 203 11.26 -9.43 -19.69
CA GLU A 203 11.72 -9.45 -21.08
C GLU A 203 12.82 -8.42 -21.36
N LEU A 204 12.68 -7.20 -20.81
CA LEU A 204 13.72 -6.17 -20.93
C LEU A 204 15.03 -6.58 -20.25
N ASP A 205 14.95 -7.24 -19.10
CA ASP A 205 16.11 -7.75 -18.36
C ASP A 205 16.85 -8.83 -19.16
N ASP A 206 16.10 -9.74 -19.79
CA ASP A 206 16.65 -10.77 -20.67
C ASP A 206 17.34 -10.15 -21.89
N PHE A 207 16.73 -9.13 -22.51
CA PHE A 207 17.34 -8.41 -23.63
C PHE A 207 18.63 -7.66 -23.22
N GLU A 208 18.64 -7.03 -22.05
CA GLU A 208 19.82 -6.35 -21.52
C GLU A 208 20.98 -7.34 -21.27
N GLU A 209 20.67 -8.51 -20.72
CA GLU A 209 21.67 -9.55 -20.49
C GLU A 209 22.26 -10.07 -21.81
N ILE A 210 21.41 -10.33 -22.81
CA ILE A 210 21.87 -10.76 -24.15
C ILE A 210 22.79 -9.71 -24.75
N ALA A 211 22.38 -8.43 -24.73
CA ALA A 211 23.18 -7.33 -25.25
C ALA A 211 24.54 -7.20 -24.55
N ARG A 212 24.58 -7.39 -23.22
CA ARG A 212 25.83 -7.41 -22.44
C ARG A 212 26.75 -8.54 -22.88
N ARG A 213 26.23 -9.76 -23.02
CA ARG A 213 27.02 -10.93 -23.46
C ARG A 213 27.57 -10.75 -24.88
N GLU A 214 26.81 -10.15 -25.78
CA GLU A 214 27.26 -9.84 -27.14
C GLU A 214 28.37 -8.78 -27.14
N ALA A 215 28.24 -7.74 -26.31
CA ALA A 215 29.26 -6.70 -26.17
C ALA A 215 30.58 -7.27 -25.61
N GLU A 216 30.51 -8.16 -24.62
CA GLU A 216 31.69 -8.86 -24.08
C GLU A 216 32.38 -9.74 -25.14
N ARG A 217 31.61 -10.49 -25.93
CA ARG A 217 32.17 -11.30 -27.04
C ARG A 217 32.84 -10.41 -28.09
N ALA A 218 32.21 -9.28 -28.43
CA ALA A 218 32.78 -8.31 -29.37
C ALA A 218 34.06 -7.67 -28.83
N LYS A 219 34.15 -7.44 -27.51
CA LYS A 219 35.36 -6.93 -26.86
C LYS A 219 36.51 -7.95 -26.90
N LYS A 220 36.26 -9.21 -26.52
CA LYS A 220 37.26 -10.29 -26.59
C LYS A 220 37.78 -10.49 -28.01
N ALA A 221 36.89 -10.52 -29.01
CA ALA A 221 37.27 -10.66 -30.41
C ALA A 221 38.03 -9.45 -30.99
N LYS A 222 38.04 -8.30 -30.30
CA LYS A 222 38.90 -7.16 -30.65
C LYS A 222 40.25 -7.23 -29.94
N GLU A 223 40.28 -7.71 -28.69
CA GLU A 223 41.52 -7.94 -27.94
C GLU A 223 42.37 -9.03 -28.60
N GLU A 224 41.78 -10.17 -28.97
CA GLU A 224 42.47 -11.27 -29.68
C GLU A 224 43.04 -10.84 -31.05
N ARG A 225 42.35 -9.93 -31.76
CA ARG A 225 42.85 -9.36 -33.02
C ARG A 225 43.99 -8.36 -32.84
N HIS A 226 44.13 -7.77 -31.66
CA HIS A 226 45.21 -6.82 -31.39
C HIS A 226 46.52 -7.53 -31.00
N ASP A 227 46.43 -8.78 -30.53
CA ASP A 227 47.58 -9.60 -30.15
C ASP A 227 48.18 -10.41 -31.33
N GLU A 228 47.48 -10.54 -32.47
CA GLU A 228 47.94 -11.26 -33.67
C GLU A 228 48.63 -10.36 -34.73
N ASP A 229 48.60 -9.03 -34.58
CA ASP A 229 49.27 -8.09 -35.49
C ASP A 229 50.63 -7.61 -34.94
N ILE A 230 51.60 -8.53 -34.86
CA ILE A 230 53.03 -8.22 -34.99
C ILE A 230 53.58 -9.14 -36.09
N ASP A 231 53.41 -8.71 -37.34
CA ASP A 231 54.45 -8.71 -38.38
C ASP A 231 53.93 -7.95 -39.61
N GLU A 232 54.82 -7.19 -40.24
CA GLU A 232 54.58 -6.23 -41.32
C GLU A 232 53.73 -6.77 -42.49
N VAL A 233 52.82 -5.95 -43.05
CA VAL A 233 52.70 -5.57 -44.49
C VAL A 233 51.32 -5.00 -44.85
N GLU A 234 51.38 -3.85 -45.53
CA GLU A 234 50.39 -3.17 -46.41
C GLU A 234 48.92 -2.95 -45.98
N ASN A 235 48.65 -1.66 -45.71
CA ASN A 235 47.35 -0.97 -45.70
C ASN A 235 46.32 -1.46 -46.75
N PRO A 236 45.14 -1.92 -46.31
CA PRO A 236 43.90 -1.79 -47.06
C PRO A 236 43.01 -0.70 -46.44
N LYS A 237 42.44 0.13 -47.32
CA LYS A 237 41.56 1.27 -47.05
C LYS A 237 40.43 0.95 -46.04
N PRO A 238 40.08 1.87 -45.12
CA PRO A 238 38.99 1.65 -44.19
C PRO A 238 37.65 1.82 -44.92
N ASN A 239 36.97 0.70 -45.20
CA ASN A 239 35.55 0.73 -45.52
C ASN A 239 34.78 1.16 -44.26
N LYS A 240 34.37 2.43 -44.26
CA LYS A 240 33.29 2.96 -43.44
C LYS A 240 32.09 2.03 -43.53
N ILE A 241 31.67 1.49 -42.38
CA ILE A 241 30.32 1.58 -41.79
C ILE A 241 30.40 0.73 -40.50
N LEU A 242 31.05 1.28 -39.47
CA LEU A 242 30.72 0.92 -38.10
C LEU A 242 29.50 1.77 -37.76
N VAL A 243 28.30 1.20 -37.95
CA VAL A 243 27.11 1.77 -37.35
C VAL A 243 27.32 1.67 -35.84
N GLU A 244 27.76 2.76 -35.22
CA GLU A 244 27.69 2.93 -33.78
C GLU A 244 26.20 2.87 -33.40
N LYS A 245 25.69 1.66 -33.15
CA LYS A 245 24.40 1.48 -32.51
C LYS A 245 24.53 2.15 -31.15
N LYS A 246 23.81 3.26 -30.94
CA LYS A 246 23.70 3.89 -29.63
C LYS A 246 23.35 2.80 -28.60
N PRO A 247 24.01 2.81 -27.43
CA PRO A 247 23.65 1.87 -26.36
C PRO A 247 22.17 2.05 -26.01
N VAL A 248 21.46 0.93 -25.91
CA VAL A 248 20.04 0.92 -25.53
C VAL A 248 19.95 1.31 -24.05
N ASP A 249 19.13 2.31 -23.74
CA ASP A 249 18.88 2.77 -22.37
C ASP A 249 17.77 1.92 -21.73
N TYR A 250 18.16 0.73 -21.23
CA TYR A 250 17.24 -0.18 -20.55
C TYR A 250 16.58 0.42 -19.30
N PRO A 251 17.27 1.19 -18.44
CA PRO A 251 16.63 1.90 -17.33
C PRO A 251 15.47 2.81 -17.78
N ALA A 252 15.65 3.60 -18.84
CA ALA A 252 14.58 4.44 -19.37
C ALA A 252 13.42 3.62 -19.96
N LEU A 253 13.71 2.50 -20.61
CA LEU A 253 12.69 1.58 -21.13
C LEU A 253 11.89 0.92 -20.01
N ARG A 254 12.53 0.49 -18.92
CA ARG A 254 11.85 -0.06 -17.74
C ARG A 254 10.91 0.98 -17.12
N LYS A 255 11.41 2.21 -16.89
CA LYS A 255 10.59 3.31 -16.38
C LYS A 255 9.38 3.57 -17.28
N LYS A 256 9.58 3.62 -18.60
CA LYS A 256 8.50 3.81 -19.58
C LYS A 256 7.48 2.66 -19.56
N SER A 257 7.94 1.42 -19.41
CA SER A 257 7.07 0.24 -19.30
C SER A 257 6.14 0.35 -18.09
N VAL A 258 6.69 0.66 -16.90
CA VAL A 258 5.88 0.81 -15.68
C VAL A 258 4.88 1.96 -15.79
N LEU A 259 5.31 3.12 -16.31
CA LEU A 259 4.40 4.26 -16.52
C LEU A 259 3.28 3.95 -17.53
N SER A 260 3.57 3.15 -18.55
CA SER A 260 2.56 2.68 -19.51
C SER A 260 1.55 1.76 -18.82
N SER A 261 2.01 0.81 -18.02
CA SER A 261 1.14 -0.10 -17.26
C SER A 261 0.22 0.66 -16.31
N LEU A 262 0.77 1.63 -15.55
CA LEU A 262 -0.01 2.50 -14.66
C LEU A 262 -1.04 3.34 -15.42
N LYS A 263 -0.70 3.85 -16.60
CA LYS A 263 -1.65 4.56 -17.46
C LYS A 263 -2.81 3.64 -17.87
N THR A 264 -2.50 2.43 -18.34
CA THR A 264 -3.51 1.42 -18.69
C THR A 264 -4.39 1.06 -17.50
N LEU A 265 -3.81 0.88 -16.31
CA LEU A 265 -4.57 0.61 -15.08
C LEU A 265 -5.59 1.72 -14.79
N LYS A 266 -5.19 2.98 -14.91
CA LYS A 266 -6.08 4.13 -14.67
C LYS A 266 -7.24 4.17 -15.69
N GLU A 267 -6.93 4.00 -16.98
CA GLU A 267 -7.91 3.97 -18.06
C GLU A 267 -8.92 2.82 -17.90
N GLU A 268 -8.43 1.62 -17.56
CA GLU A 268 -9.28 0.44 -17.34
C GLU A 268 -10.10 0.54 -16.05
N ASN A 269 -9.56 1.14 -14.98
CA ASN A 269 -10.30 1.41 -13.74
C ASN A 269 -11.45 2.40 -13.99
N GLU A 270 -11.21 3.46 -14.77
CA GLU A 270 -12.28 4.37 -15.21
C GLU A 270 -13.33 3.65 -16.05
N ALA A 271 -12.90 2.80 -16.99
CA ALA A 271 -13.81 2.01 -17.80
C ALA A 271 -14.64 1.04 -16.94
N LEU A 272 -14.07 0.42 -15.91
CA LEU A 272 -14.80 -0.39 -14.94
C LEU A 272 -15.84 0.45 -14.19
N CYS A 273 -15.49 1.62 -13.68
CA CYS A 273 -16.43 2.52 -13.03
C CYS A 273 -17.60 2.94 -13.95
N ILE A 274 -17.35 3.10 -15.25
CA ILE A 274 -18.40 3.38 -16.25
C ILE A 274 -19.28 2.13 -16.48
N ARG A 275 -18.69 0.95 -16.63
CA ARG A 275 -19.41 -0.33 -16.84
C ARG A 275 -20.31 -0.69 -15.65
N PHE A 276 -19.82 -0.46 -14.44
CA PHE A 276 -20.56 -0.64 -13.19
C PHE A 276 -21.41 0.60 -12.83
N GLY A 277 -21.48 1.60 -13.71
CA GLY A 277 -22.33 2.79 -13.60
C GLY A 277 -23.83 2.46 -13.43
N PRO A 278 -24.67 3.43 -13.02
CA PRO A 278 -25.82 3.15 -12.16
C PRO A 278 -26.94 2.34 -12.82
N LYS A 279 -27.31 1.21 -12.18
CA LYS A 279 -28.67 0.63 -12.24
C LYS A 279 -29.53 1.13 -11.06
N ILE A 280 -29.60 2.44 -10.84
CA ILE A 280 -30.34 3.01 -9.70
C ILE A 280 -31.53 3.84 -10.20
N SER A 281 -32.71 3.21 -10.20
CA SER A 281 -33.96 3.88 -9.82
C SER A 281 -34.28 3.43 -8.40
N LEU A 282 -34.37 4.36 -7.46
CA LEU A 282 -34.91 4.11 -6.13
C LEU A 282 -36.33 4.66 -6.13
N PRO A 283 -37.38 3.83 -6.02
CA PRO A 283 -38.71 4.33 -5.72
C PRO A 283 -38.71 4.76 -4.26
N VAL A 284 -38.54 6.05 -4.00
CA VAL A 284 -38.78 6.63 -2.67
C VAL A 284 -40.28 6.87 -2.58
N SER A 285 -41.02 5.92 -1.99
CA SER A 285 -42.40 6.20 -1.54
C SER A 285 -42.32 6.95 -0.21
N LEU A 286 -42.13 8.27 -0.27
CA LEU A 286 -42.37 9.17 0.85
C LEU A 286 -43.86 9.47 0.88
N ALA A 287 -44.62 8.60 1.53
CA ALA A 287 -46.04 8.81 1.75
C ALA A 287 -46.24 9.80 2.91
N PHE A 288 -45.95 11.09 2.73
CA PHE A 288 -46.59 12.18 3.48
C PHE A 288 -46.59 13.46 2.62
N PHE A 289 -47.80 13.84 2.18
CA PHE A 289 -48.27 15.07 1.53
C PHE A 289 -47.24 16.05 0.91
N THR A 290 -47.48 16.35 -0.39
CA THR A 290 -46.80 17.30 -1.31
C THR A 290 -45.59 16.73 -2.08
N SER A 291 -45.78 16.54 -3.39
CA SER A 291 -44.79 16.03 -4.33
C SER A 291 -43.71 17.09 -4.63
N LEU A 292 -42.64 17.10 -3.85
CA LEU A 292 -41.38 17.76 -4.20
C LEU A 292 -40.57 16.82 -5.11
N ASN A 293 -40.40 17.17 -6.39
CA ASN A 293 -39.43 16.50 -7.27
C ASN A 293 -38.02 16.94 -6.86
N ILE A 294 -37.44 16.31 -5.84
CA ILE A 294 -36.01 16.46 -5.53
C ILE A 294 -35.25 15.51 -6.45
N ALA A 295 -34.50 16.05 -7.39
CA ALA A 295 -33.49 15.28 -8.11
C ALA A 295 -32.44 14.79 -7.10
N LEU A 296 -32.50 13.50 -6.74
CA LEU A 296 -31.50 12.86 -5.90
C LEU A 296 -30.13 12.88 -6.61
N PRO A 297 -29.02 13.11 -5.89
CA PRO A 297 -27.69 13.03 -6.47
C PRO A 297 -27.44 11.62 -7.01
N THR A 298 -27.04 11.54 -8.27
CA THR A 298 -26.60 10.30 -8.90
C THR A 298 -25.28 9.88 -8.29
N PHE A 299 -25.30 8.92 -7.37
CA PHE A 299 -24.09 8.28 -6.85
C PHE A 299 -23.42 7.47 -7.97
N LYS A 300 -22.50 8.09 -8.70
CA LYS A 300 -21.59 7.39 -9.62
C LYS A 300 -20.43 6.84 -8.79
N PRO A 301 -20.10 5.53 -8.87
CA PRO A 301 -18.90 5.02 -8.22
C PRO A 301 -17.67 5.69 -8.85
N GLY A 302 -16.93 6.46 -8.06
CA GLY A 302 -15.70 7.12 -8.51
C GLY A 302 -14.55 6.11 -8.70
N PRO A 303 -13.46 6.55 -9.35
CA PRO A 303 -12.29 5.70 -9.59
C PRO A 303 -11.60 5.28 -8.27
N GLY A 304 -11.78 6.05 -7.18
CA GLY A 304 -11.57 5.62 -5.79
C GLY A 304 -10.10 5.43 -5.41
N TYR A 305 -9.84 4.72 -4.31
CA TYR A 305 -8.49 4.55 -3.75
C TYR A 305 -7.49 3.88 -4.71
N LEU A 306 -7.96 3.03 -5.63
CA LEU A 306 -7.11 2.45 -6.68
C LEU A 306 -6.46 3.53 -7.56
N GLN A 307 -7.23 4.56 -7.89
CA GLN A 307 -6.75 5.71 -8.67
C GLN A 307 -5.70 6.50 -7.90
N GLU A 308 -5.95 6.74 -6.61
CA GLU A 308 -5.02 7.47 -5.74
C GLU A 308 -3.68 6.72 -5.63
N CYS A 309 -3.71 5.39 -5.49
CA CYS A 309 -2.51 4.54 -5.51
C CYS A 309 -1.78 4.62 -6.85
N ALA A 310 -2.49 4.55 -7.98
CA ALA A 310 -1.88 4.66 -9.30
C ALA A 310 -1.26 6.04 -9.54
N GLU A 311 -1.90 7.12 -9.08
CA GLU A 311 -1.38 8.49 -9.18
C GLU A 311 -0.18 8.73 -8.28
N ALA A 312 -0.21 8.18 -7.06
CA ALA A 312 0.93 8.18 -6.16
C ALA A 312 2.12 7.42 -6.78
N ALA A 313 1.89 6.30 -7.46
CA ALA A 313 2.94 5.56 -8.17
C ALA A 313 3.55 6.40 -9.30
N VAL A 314 2.72 7.02 -10.15
CA VAL A 314 3.19 7.90 -11.23
C VAL A 314 4.02 9.05 -10.68
N THR A 315 3.55 9.68 -9.60
CA THR A 315 4.25 10.81 -8.96
C THR A 315 5.57 10.37 -8.33
N GLY A 316 5.63 9.19 -7.70
CA GLY A 316 6.87 8.65 -7.15
C GLY A 316 7.91 8.30 -8.23
N ILE A 317 7.48 7.75 -9.36
CA ILE A 317 8.35 7.37 -10.47
C ILE A 317 8.83 8.59 -11.27
N ASN A 318 7.98 9.62 -11.34
CA ASN A 318 8.25 10.85 -12.08
C ASN A 318 7.83 12.06 -11.26
N PRO A 319 8.61 12.44 -10.23
CA PRO A 319 8.31 13.60 -9.44
C PRO A 319 8.26 14.83 -10.35
N PRO A 320 7.30 15.74 -10.17
CA PRO A 320 7.30 16.99 -10.92
C PRO A 320 8.65 17.69 -10.68
N GLU A 321 9.28 18.19 -11.74
CA GLU A 321 10.48 19.02 -11.60
C GLU A 321 10.15 20.15 -10.62
N VAL A 322 10.76 20.07 -9.44
CA VAL A 322 10.69 21.17 -8.48
C VAL A 322 11.46 22.29 -9.15
N ALA A 323 10.73 23.25 -9.74
CA ALA A 323 11.33 24.51 -10.13
C ALA A 323 12.07 25.02 -8.89
N HIS A 324 13.40 25.02 -8.94
CA HIS A 324 14.20 25.77 -7.99
C HIS A 324 13.76 27.22 -8.13
N VAL A 325 12.79 27.61 -7.31
CA VAL A 325 12.60 29.02 -6.97
C VAL A 325 13.84 29.35 -6.17
N SER A 326 14.87 29.77 -6.89
CA SER A 326 16.02 30.46 -6.35
C SER A 326 15.47 31.56 -5.47
N SER A 327 15.55 31.37 -4.15
CA SER A 327 15.36 32.45 -3.18
C SER A 327 16.58 33.36 -3.27
N CYS A 328 16.66 34.08 -4.37
CA CYS A 328 17.47 35.25 -4.57
C CYS A 328 16.54 36.34 -5.09
N ALA A 329 15.90 37.05 -4.17
CA ALA A 329 15.67 38.50 -4.25
C ALA A 329 14.80 38.97 -3.06
N LEU A 330 15.44 39.81 -2.23
CA LEU A 330 14.92 40.90 -1.41
C LEU A 330 13.98 40.57 -0.24
#